data_AF-A0A929IHW1-F1
#
_entry.id   AF-A0A929IHW1-F1
#
_cell.length_a   1.000
_cell.length_b   1.000
_cell.length_c   1.000
_cell.angle_alpha   90.00
_cell.angle_beta   90.00
_cell.angle_gamma   90.00
#
_symmetry.space_group_name_H-M   'P 1'
#
loop_
_entity.id
_entity.type
_entity.pdbx_description
1 polymer ?
#
loop_
_entity_poly.entity_id
_entity_poly.type
_entity_poly.pdbx_seq_one_letter_code
_entity_poly.pdbx_strand_id
1 'polypeptide(L)'
;MAGEHEQNGASGRSGIRAIPRGVWALGFVSLLMDVSSEMIHSLLPLFLVTQLGVGALAVGVIEGVAEATASIVKIFSGALSDRLGKRKLLALAGYGLAALTKPVFPLAATAG
;
A
#
# COMPACT_ATOMS: atom_id res chain seq x y z
N MET A 1 13.18 25.68 53.71
CA MET A 1 14.44 26.16 53.11
C MET A 1 15.40 24.99 53.15
N ALA A 2 15.88 24.34 52.10
CA ALA A 2 15.76 24.31 50.64
C ALA A 2 16.50 23.00 50.24
N GLY A 3 16.35 22.29 49.12
CA GLY A 3 15.60 22.51 47.88
C GLY A 3 15.01 21.17 47.41
N GLU A 4 13.92 21.18 46.64
CA GLU A 4 13.90 21.40 45.19
C GLU A 4 14.48 20.22 44.40
N HIS A 5 13.59 19.25 44.16
CA HIS A 5 13.37 18.56 42.89
C HIS A 5 14.37 18.88 41.76
N GLU A 6 15.45 18.11 41.66
CA GLU A 6 16.14 17.92 40.39
C GLU A 6 15.33 16.96 39.51
N GLN A 7 14.28 17.51 38.89
CA GLN A 7 13.69 16.94 37.69
C GLN A 7 14.72 17.05 36.56
N ASN A 8 15.55 16.03 36.43
CA ASN A 8 16.51 15.95 35.32
C ASN A 8 15.73 15.77 34.02
N GLY A 9 15.67 16.85 33.24
CA GLY A 9 14.99 16.93 31.96
C GLY A 9 15.56 15.96 30.95
N ALA A 10 14.94 14.79 30.81
CA ALA A 10 15.02 14.00 29.60
C ALA A 10 14.21 14.71 28.50
N SER A 11 14.79 15.77 27.93
CA SER A 11 14.40 16.30 26.63
C SER A 11 14.72 15.22 25.59
N GLY A 12 13.82 14.23 25.50
CA GLY A 12 13.84 13.23 24.46
C GLY A 12 13.78 13.95 23.12
N ARG A 13 14.72 13.62 22.22
CA ARG A 13 14.88 14.21 20.89
C ARG A 13 13.53 14.31 20.15
N SER A 14 12.85 15.44 20.31
CA SER A 14 11.60 15.75 19.62
C SER A 14 11.96 16.41 18.31
N GLY A 15 11.89 15.63 17.24
CA GLY A 15 12.11 16.13 15.88
C GLY A 15 12.01 15.03 14.86
N ILE A 16 11.71 15.40 13.61
CA ILE A 16 11.56 14.50 12.46
C ILE A 16 12.80 13.58 12.24
N ARG A 17 13.94 13.98 12.81
CA ARG A 17 15.22 13.27 12.80
C ARG A 17 15.28 12.06 13.74
N ALA A 18 14.32 11.91 14.65
CA ALA A 18 14.18 10.75 15.54
C ALA A 18 13.44 9.57 14.88
N ILE A 19 12.84 9.78 13.70
CA ILE A 19 12.10 8.74 12.98
C ILE A 19 13.10 7.71 12.40
N PRO A 20 12.96 6.41 12.68
CA PRO A 20 13.82 5.37 12.13
C PRO A 20 13.82 5.38 10.60
N ARG A 21 15.00 5.18 9.99
CA ARG A 21 15.17 5.14 8.51
C ARG A 21 14.21 4.18 7.79
N GLY A 22 13.85 3.07 8.43
CA GLY A 22 12.89 2.11 7.87
C GLY A 22 11.47 2.69 7.72
N VAL A 23 11.05 3.59 8.61
CA VAL A 23 9.74 4.24 8.53
C VAL A 23 9.71 5.22 7.36
N TRP A 24 10.78 6.00 7.15
CA TRP A 24 10.93 6.84 5.97
C TRP A 24 10.91 6.04 4.67
N ALA A 25 11.66 4.95 4.59
CA ALA A 25 11.69 4.10 3.40
C ALA A 25 10.30 3.50 3.11
N LEU A 26 9.62 2.94 4.12
CA LEU A 26 8.27 2.40 3.95
C LEU A 26 7.24 3.48 3.62
N GLY A 27 7.39 4.69 4.16
CA GLY A 27 6.53 5.83 3.84
C GLY A 27 6.61 6.21 2.36
N PHE A 28 7.83 6.33 1.81
CA PHE A 28 7.99 6.59 0.37
C PHE A 28 7.48 5.44 -0.50
N VAL A 29 7.76 4.19 -0.11
CA VAL A 29 7.26 3.02 -0.85
C VAL A 29 5.73 3.00 -0.84
N SER A 30 5.09 3.23 0.30
CA SER A 30 3.62 3.34 0.40
C SER A 30 3.08 4.45 -0.47
N LEU A 31 3.65 5.66 -0.38
CA LEU A 31 3.21 6.81 -1.15
C LEU A 31 3.26 6.55 -2.66
N LEU A 32 4.38 6.04 -3.15
CA LEU A 32 4.55 5.71 -4.57
C LEU A 32 3.59 4.59 -4.99
N MET A 33 3.37 3.63 -4.09
CA MET A 33 2.43 2.56 -4.32
C MET A 33 1.00 3.09 -4.43
N ASP A 34 0.56 3.95 -3.52
CA ASP A 34 -0.79 4.52 -3.51
C ASP A 34 -1.04 5.33 -4.77
N VAL A 35 -0.13 6.25 -5.13
CA VAL A 35 -0.22 7.03 -6.37
C VAL A 35 -0.34 6.15 -7.60
N SER A 36 0.48 5.10 -7.69
CA SER A 36 0.44 4.20 -8.85
C SER A 36 -0.83 3.34 -8.88
N SER A 37 -1.38 2.97 -7.72
CA SER A 37 -2.63 2.19 -7.64
C SER A 37 -3.83 3.04 -8.06
N GLU A 38 -3.90 4.28 -7.57
CA GLU A 38 -4.97 5.23 -7.91
C GLU A 38 -4.96 5.59 -9.41
N MET A 39 -3.76 5.72 -10.00
CA MET A 39 -3.60 5.92 -11.43
C MET A 39 -4.18 4.75 -12.23
N ILE A 40 -3.86 3.50 -11.86
CA ILE A 40 -4.40 2.32 -12.55
C ILE A 40 -5.92 2.22 -12.35
N HIS A 41 -6.42 2.43 -11.13
CA HIS A 41 -7.85 2.40 -10.84
C HIS A 41 -8.63 3.43 -11.65
N SER A 42 -8.05 4.61 -11.90
CA SER A 42 -8.68 5.63 -12.73
C SER A 42 -8.62 5.30 -14.22
N LEU A 43 -7.49 4.74 -14.69
CA LEU A 43 -7.23 4.55 -16.12
C LEU A 43 -7.77 3.23 -16.68
N LEU A 44 -7.76 2.16 -15.90
CA LEU A 44 -8.15 0.83 -16.36
C LEU A 44 -9.63 0.75 -16.78
N PRO A 45 -10.60 1.26 -16.00
CA PRO A 45 -12.00 1.26 -16.41
C PRO A 45 -12.22 2.11 -17.66
N LEU A 46 -11.56 3.28 -17.74
CA LEU A 46 -11.62 4.16 -18.91
C LEU A 46 -11.09 3.45 -20.16
N PHE A 47 -9.98 2.74 -20.06
CA PHE A 47 -9.41 1.97 -21.17
C PHE A 47 -10.33 0.81 -21.60
N LEU A 48 -10.86 0.05 -20.65
CA LEU A 48 -11.80 -1.05 -20.93
C LEU A 48 -13.03 -0.56 -21.70
N VAL A 49 -13.62 0.57 -21.31
CA VAL A 49 -14.81 1.12 -21.98
C VAL A 49 -14.47 1.77 -23.32
N THR A 50 -13.45 2.62 -23.36
CA THR A 50 -13.20 3.49 -24.53
C THR A 50 -12.39 2.80 -25.63
N GLN A 51 -11.44 1.93 -25.28
CA GLN A 51 -10.56 1.27 -26.25
C GLN A 51 -11.02 -0.14 -26.57
N LEU A 52 -11.51 -0.88 -25.57
CA LEU A 52 -11.92 -2.28 -25.72
C LEU A 52 -13.44 -2.48 -25.87
N GLY A 53 -14.23 -1.41 -25.74
CA GLY A 53 -15.68 -1.47 -25.92
C GLY A 53 -16.42 -2.30 -24.86
N VAL A 54 -15.80 -2.55 -23.71
CA VAL A 54 -16.40 -3.33 -22.61
C VAL A 54 -17.55 -2.53 -22.01
N GLY A 55 -18.71 -3.19 -21.84
CA GLY A 55 -19.90 -2.56 -21.24
C GLY A 55 -19.72 -2.25 -19.75
N ALA A 56 -20.39 -1.18 -19.28
CA ALA A 56 -20.29 -0.71 -17.89
C ALA A 56 -20.63 -1.78 -16.83
N LEU A 57 -21.59 -2.68 -17.12
CA LEU A 57 -21.92 -3.79 -16.23
C LEU A 57 -20.75 -4.76 -16.06
N ALA A 58 -20.05 -5.10 -17.14
CA ALA A 58 -18.90 -5.99 -17.08
C ALA A 58 -17.73 -5.34 -16.32
N VAL A 59 -17.50 -4.03 -16.52
CA VAL A 59 -16.52 -3.27 -15.72
C VAL A 59 -16.88 -3.30 -14.23
N GLY A 60 -18.15 -3.04 -13.89
CA GLY A 60 -18.61 -3.09 -12.49
C GLY A 60 -18.44 -4.49 -11.85
N VAL A 61 -18.64 -5.56 -12.62
CA VAL A 61 -18.35 -6.93 -12.14
C VAL A 61 -16.85 -7.14 -11.93
N ILE A 62 -15.99 -6.68 -12.84
CA ILE A 62 -14.53 -6.78 -12.72
C ILE A 62 -14.05 -6.05 -11.47
N GLU A 63 -14.47 -4.80 -11.29
CA GLU A 63 -14.12 -3.98 -10.12
C GLU A 63 -14.67 -4.61 -8.83
N GLY A 64 -15.92 -5.07 -8.84
CA GLY A 64 -16.54 -5.73 -7.69
C GLY A 64 -15.77 -6.99 -7.26
N VAL A 65 -15.37 -7.84 -8.19
CA VAL A 65 -14.57 -9.03 -7.90
C VAL A 65 -13.17 -8.66 -7.43
N ALA A 66 -12.55 -7.63 -8.02
CA ALA A 66 -11.24 -7.14 -7.60
C ALA A 66 -11.27 -6.64 -6.15
N GLU A 67 -12.24 -5.80 -5.80
CA GLU A 67 -12.38 -5.22 -4.46
C GLU A 67 -12.74 -6.29 -3.41
N ALA A 68 -13.61 -7.24 -3.77
CA ALA A 68 -13.95 -8.37 -2.90
C ALA A 68 -12.72 -9.25 -2.62
N THR A 69 -11.94 -9.56 -3.66
CA THR A 69 -10.69 -10.34 -3.53
C THR A 69 -9.69 -9.59 -2.66
N ALA A 70 -9.50 -8.29 -2.90
CA ALA A 70 -8.60 -7.47 -2.09
C ALA A 70 -9.02 -7.44 -0.62
N SER A 71 -10.32 -7.32 -0.34
CA SER A 71 -10.87 -7.30 1.02
C SER A 71 -10.67 -8.63 1.74
N ILE A 72 -10.93 -9.74 1.07
CA ILE A 72 -10.69 -11.09 1.60
C ILE A 72 -9.20 -11.26 1.94
N VAL A 73 -8.32 -10.92 1.00
CA VAL A 73 -6.86 -11.02 1.20
C VAL A 73 -6.40 -10.14 2.36
N LYS A 74 -6.91 -8.91 2.51
CA LYS A 74 -6.59 -8.02 3.63
C LYS A 74 -6.92 -8.68 4.98
N ILE A 75 -8.10 -9.30 5.11
CA ILE A 75 -8.54 -9.99 6.34
C ILE A 75 -7.58 -11.12 6.70
N PHE A 76 -7.31 -12.03 5.75
CA PHE A 76 -6.43 -13.18 6.01
C PHE A 76 -4.97 -12.78 6.22
N SER A 77 -4.48 -11.80 5.46
CA SER A 77 -3.12 -11.27 5.59
C SER A 77 -2.91 -10.63 6.96
N GLY A 78 -3.89 -9.87 7.46
CA GLY A 78 -3.87 -9.31 8.81
C GLY A 78 -3.78 -10.39 9.89
N ALA A 79 -4.68 -11.37 9.86
CA ALA A 79 -4.68 -12.48 10.81
C ALA A 79 -3.38 -13.31 10.75
N LEU A 80 -2.85 -13.57 9.55
CA LEU A 80 -1.59 -14.27 9.37
C LEU A 80 -0.40 -13.46 9.90
N SER A 81 -0.39 -12.16 9.64
CA SER A 81 0.65 -11.24 10.10
C SER A 81 0.71 -11.15 11.63
N ASP A 82 -0.45 -11.09 12.26
CA ASP A 82 -0.55 -11.05 13.72
C ASP A 82 -0.15 -12.37 14.37
N ARG A 83 -0.50 -13.53 13.76
CA ARG A 83 -0.08 -14.84 14.26
C ARG A 83 1.42 -15.10 14.11
N LEU A 84 2.05 -14.60 13.04
CA LEU A 84 3.47 -14.82 12.77
C LEU A 84 4.39 -13.81 13.46
N GLY A 85 3.90 -12.62 13.80
CA GLY A 85 4.69 -11.53 14.40
C GLY A 85 5.78 -10.93 13.48
N LYS A 86 5.93 -11.43 12.24
CA LYS A 86 6.97 -11.05 11.27
C LYS A 86 6.52 -9.94 10.32
N ARG A 87 5.93 -8.88 10.86
CA ARG A 87 5.29 -7.77 10.12
C ARG A 87 6.18 -7.16 9.04
N LYS A 88 7.48 -7.01 9.31
CA LYS A 88 8.44 -6.42 8.35
C LYS A 88 8.64 -7.26 7.09
N LEU A 89 8.74 -8.59 7.22
CA LEU A 89 8.93 -9.49 6.07
C LEU A 89 7.67 -9.57 5.21
N LEU A 90 6.50 -9.61 5.86
CA LEU A 90 5.21 -9.67 5.16
C LEU A 90 4.91 -8.37 4.41
N ALA A 91 5.23 -7.20 5.01
CA ALA A 91 5.15 -5.93 4.31
C ALA A 91 6.07 -5.89 3.08
N LEU A 92 7.31 -6.36 3.22
CA LEU A 92 8.27 -6.39 2.11
C LEU A 92 7.80 -7.32 0.99
N ALA A 93 7.24 -8.49 1.32
CA ALA A 93 6.69 -9.42 0.36
C ALA A 93 5.47 -8.82 -0.37
N GLY A 94 4.54 -8.17 0.36
CA GLY A 94 3.37 -7.53 -0.22
C GLY A 94 3.72 -6.39 -1.16
N TYR A 95 4.59 -5.46 -0.72
CA TYR A 95 5.08 -4.37 -1.58
C TYR A 95 5.92 -4.87 -2.76
N GLY A 96 6.77 -5.88 -2.54
CA GLY A 96 7.57 -6.49 -3.60
C GLY A 96 6.71 -7.14 -4.68
N LEU A 97 5.71 -7.94 -4.29
CA LEU A 97 4.77 -8.55 -5.21
C LEU A 97 4.06 -7.48 -6.06
N ALA A 98 3.59 -6.42 -5.39
CA ALA A 98 2.78 -5.42 -6.04
C ALA A 98 3.61 -4.45 -6.92
N ALA A 99 4.89 -4.24 -6.60
CA ALA A 99 5.84 -3.58 -7.49
C ALA A 99 6.14 -4.41 -8.75
N LEU A 100 6.11 -5.74 -8.68
CA LEU A 100 6.32 -6.63 -9.82
C LEU A 100 5.09 -6.73 -10.74
N THR A 101 3.88 -6.68 -10.20
CA THR A 101 2.65 -6.77 -11.02
C THR A 101 2.30 -5.46 -11.72
N LYS A 102 2.64 -4.30 -11.16
CA LYS A 102 2.27 -3.01 -11.75
C LYS A 102 2.80 -2.75 -13.18
N PRO A 103 4.06 -3.09 -13.52
CA PRO A 103 4.55 -2.98 -14.89
C PRO A 103 3.84 -3.89 -15.90
N VAL A 104 3.12 -4.92 -15.45
CA VAL A 104 2.35 -5.80 -16.36
C VAL A 104 1.24 -5.03 -17.07
N PHE A 105 0.68 -4.00 -16.45
CA PHE A 105 -0.39 -3.17 -17.05
C PHE A 105 0.05 -2.44 -18.34
N PRO A 106 1.11 -1.61 -18.35
CA PRO A 106 1.59 -0.98 -19.59
C PRO A 106 2.27 -1.97 -20.55
N LEU A 107 2.74 -3.13 -20.05
CA LEU A 107 3.30 -4.20 -20.89
C LEU A 107 2.23 -5.08 -21.55
N ALA A 108 0.95 -4.90 -21.23
CA ALA A 108 -0.15 -5.52 -21.95
C ALA A 108 -0.23 -4.91 -23.36
N ALA A 109 0.63 -5.40 -24.25
CA ALA A 109 0.87 -4.79 -25.55
C ALA A 109 -0.32 -4.91 -26.51
N THR A 110 -1.15 -5.95 -26.37
CA THR A 110 -2.30 -6.22 -27.26
C THR A 110 -3.22 -7.27 -26.62
N ALA A 111 -4.50 -6.96 -26.44
CA ALA A 111 -5.53 -7.98 -26.59
C ALA A 111 -5.72 -8.13 -28.11
N GLY A 112 -5.59 -9.35 -28.61
CA GLY A 112 -5.67 -9.63 -30.06
C GLY A 112 -6.94 -9.12 -30.72
#